data_AF-A0A1F5GXK6-F1
#
_entry.id   AF-A0A1F5GXK6-F1
#
_cell.length_a   1.000
_cell.length_b   1.000
_cell.length_c   1.000
_cell.angle_alpha   90.00
_cell.angle_beta   90.00
_cell.angle_gamma   90.00
#
_symmetry.space_group_name_H-M   'P 1'
#
loop_
_entity.id
_entity.type
_entity.pdbx_description
1 polymer ?
#
loop_
_entity_poly.entity_id
_entity_poly.type
_entity_poly.pdbx_seq_one_letter_code
_entity_poly.pdbx_strand_id
1 'polypeptide(L)'
;MKKQDFSDYKKKSIIELVKKITELEKQKLEKLIEFKMGKLKNVHSVGLIKKDIARIRTIINFKYLAEKAQRLRTVNKSAKEDKNAVN
;
A
#
# COMPACT_ATOMS: atom_id res chain seq x y z
N MET A 1 -3.18 -2.70 19.41
CA MET A 1 -2.56 -3.55 18.36
C MET A 1 -1.08 -3.21 18.33
N LYS A 2 -0.20 -4.22 18.30
CA LYS A 2 1.23 -4.03 18.02
C LYS A 2 1.34 -3.12 16.79
N LYS A 3 2.10 -2.02 16.88
CA LYS A 3 2.42 -1.18 15.72
C LYS A 3 3.08 -2.10 14.70
N GLN A 4 2.36 -2.56 13.68
CA GLN A 4 3.02 -3.20 12.54
C GLN A 4 3.87 -2.11 11.93
N ASP A 5 5.19 -2.27 12.07
CA ASP A 5 6.10 -1.22 11.72
C ASP A 5 6.05 -0.99 10.21
N PHE A 6 6.24 0.26 9.81
CA PHE A 6 6.25 0.66 8.41
C PHE A 6 7.24 -0.20 7.57
N SER A 7 8.31 -0.68 8.20
CA SER A 7 9.27 -1.64 7.63
C SER A 7 8.66 -2.99 7.24
N ASP A 8 7.69 -3.50 8.00
CA ASP A 8 7.10 -4.83 7.75
C ASP A 8 6.23 -4.83 6.49
N TYR A 9 5.58 -3.71 6.20
CA TYR A 9 4.78 -3.55 4.99
C TYR A 9 5.64 -3.35 3.73
N LYS A 10 6.84 -2.76 3.85
CA LYS A 10 7.75 -2.61 2.71
C LYS A 10 8.24 -3.95 2.15
N LYS A 11 8.46 -4.94 3.02
CA LYS A 11 8.97 -6.27 2.64
C LYS A 11 7.93 -7.11 1.88
N LYS A 12 6.64 -6.81 2.05
CA LYS A 12 5.54 -7.56 1.43
C LYS A 12 5.38 -7.25 -0.06
N SER A 13 4.84 -8.22 -0.78
CA SER A 13 4.48 -8.04 -2.19
C SER A 13 3.25 -7.14 -2.33
N ILE A 14 3.05 -6.54 -3.51
CA ILE A 14 1.87 -5.70 -3.77
C ILE A 14 0.58 -6.51 -3.56
N ILE A 15 0.55 -7.77 -3.99
CA ILE A 15 -0.60 -8.68 -3.85
C ILE A 15 -0.94 -8.90 -2.36
N GLU A 16 0.06 -9.12 -1.52
CA GLU A 16 -0.14 -9.29 -0.08
C GLU A 16 -0.64 -8.00 0.59
N LEU A 17 -0.15 -6.84 0.14
CA LEU A 17 -0.61 -5.54 0.64
C LEU A 17 -2.07 -5.29 0.28
N VAL A 18 -2.50 -5.66 -0.94
CA VAL A 18 -3.90 -5.58 -1.36
C VAL A 18 -4.79 -6.50 -0.52
N LYS A 19 -4.38 -7.76 -0.32
CA LYS A 19 -5.09 -8.70 0.57
C LYS A 19 -5.20 -8.17 2.01
N LYS A 20 -4.19 -7.43 2.46
CA LYS A 20 -4.21 -6.83 3.79
C LYS A 20 -5.16 -5.63 3.87
N ILE A 21 -5.27 -4.83 2.82
CA ILE A 21 -6.26 -3.74 2.74
C ILE A 21 -7.68 -4.30 2.83
N THR A 22 -8.01 -5.32 2.04
CA THR A 22 -9.37 -5.89 2.05
C THR A 22 -9.76 -6.43 3.41
N GLU A 23 -8.84 -7.11 4.10
CA GLU A 23 -9.04 -7.57 5.48
C GLU A 23 -9.28 -6.40 6.46
N LEU A 24 -8.45 -5.35 6.38
CA LEU A 24 -8.61 -4.16 7.24
C LEU A 24 -9.90 -3.40 6.94
N GLU A 25 -10.36 -3.38 5.69
CA GLU A 25 -11.62 -2.76 5.30
C GLU A 25 -12.83 -3.52 5.85
N LYS A 26 -12.78 -4.86 5.86
CA LYS A 26 -13.80 -5.69 6.53
C LYS A 26 -13.85 -5.41 8.03
N GLN A 27 -12.69 -5.42 8.70
CA GLN A 27 -12.60 -5.10 10.13
C GLN A 27 -13.09 -3.68 10.45
N LYS A 28 -12.82 -2.72 9.56
CA LYS A 28 -13.34 -1.35 9.69
C LYS A 28 -14.87 -1.34 9.64
N LEU A 29 -15.46 -2.09 8.71
CA LEU A 29 -16.91 -2.16 8.55
C LEU A 29 -17.58 -2.77 9.78
N GLU A 30 -17.07 -3.91 10.26
CA GLU A 30 -17.56 -4.58 11.47
C GLU A 30 -17.53 -3.62 12.67
N LYS A 31 -16.41 -2.93 12.89
CA LYS A 31 -16.32 -1.96 13.99
C LYS A 31 -17.22 -0.74 13.82
N LEU A 32 -17.48 -0.31 12.58
CA LEU A 32 -18.45 0.76 12.33
C LEU A 32 -19.87 0.31 12.67
N ILE A 33 -20.21 -0.95 12.39
CA ILE A 33 -21.50 -1.54 12.78
C ILE A 33 -21.60 -1.62 14.31
N GLU A 34 -20.58 -2.16 14.99
CA GLU A 34 -20.53 -2.20 16.46
C GLU A 34 -20.62 -0.81 17.08
N PHE A 35 -19.99 0.20 16.47
CA PHE A 35 -20.07 1.59 16.90
C PHE A 35 -21.49 2.13 16.79
N LYS A 36 -22.15 1.91 15.64
CA LYS A 36 -23.55 2.32 15.45
C LYS A 36 -24.51 1.62 16.42
N MET A 37 -24.20 0.39 16.81
CA MET A 37 -24.96 -0.36 17.82
C MET A 37 -24.62 0.05 19.27
N GLY A 38 -23.70 1.00 19.49
CA GLY A 38 -23.27 1.39 20.84
C GLY A 38 -22.44 0.34 21.58
N LYS A 39 -22.03 -0.74 20.90
CA LYS A 39 -21.29 -1.86 21.48
C LYS A 39 -19.77 -1.67 21.44
N LEU A 40 -19.29 -0.73 20.63
CA LEU A 40 -17.86 -0.48 20.46
C LEU A 40 -17.27 0.30 21.64
N LYS A 41 -16.61 -0.40 22.57
CA LYS A 41 -15.91 0.22 23.70
C LYS A 41 -14.68 1.06 23.28
N ASN A 42 -14.01 0.70 22.19
CA ASN A 42 -12.78 1.36 21.74
C ASN A 42 -12.96 2.03 20.37
N VAL A 43 -13.46 3.27 20.40
CA VAL A 43 -13.69 4.10 19.21
C VAL A 43 -12.39 4.47 18.48
N HIS A 44 -11.27 4.61 19.21
CA HIS A 44 -9.98 4.94 18.64
C HIS A 44 -9.48 3.85 17.68
N SER A 45 -9.90 2.61 17.90
CA SER A 45 -9.49 1.48 17.08
C SER A 45 -9.92 1.59 15.61
N VAL A 46 -11.03 2.29 15.32
CA VAL A 46 -11.46 2.58 13.94
C VAL A 46 -10.50 3.58 13.28
N GLY A 47 -10.06 4.59 14.03
CA GLY A 47 -9.08 5.57 13.57
C GLY A 47 -7.72 4.93 13.26
N LEU A 48 -7.28 3.99 14.09
CA LEU A 48 -6.05 3.22 13.84
C LEU A 48 -6.13 2.41 12.55
N ILE A 49 -7.25 1.70 12.32
CA ILE A 49 -7.44 0.92 11.09
C ILE A 49 -7.42 1.81 9.85
N LYS A 50 -8.05 3.00 9.90
CA LYS A 50 -7.98 3.97 8.80
C LYS A 50 -6.55 4.42 8.51
N LYS A 51 -5.76 4.69 9.55
CA LYS A 51 -4.34 5.05 9.41
C LYS A 51 -3.52 3.91 8.81
N ASP A 52 -3.80 2.66 9.22
CA ASP A 52 -3.11 1.49 8.69
C ASP A 52 -3.41 1.29 7.19
N ILE A 53 -4.69 1.40 6.79
CA ILE A 53 -5.10 1.36 5.37
C ILE A 53 -4.38 2.46 4.58
N ALA A 54 -4.34 3.69 5.09
CA ALA A 54 -3.67 4.80 4.42
C ALA A 54 -2.16 4.52 4.22
N ARG A 55 -1.47 4.04 5.26
CA ARG A 55 -0.05 3.66 5.16
C ARG A 55 0.20 2.60 4.09
N ILE A 56 -0.64 1.55 4.05
CA ILE A 56 -0.48 0.49 3.05
C ILE A 56 -0.70 1.03 1.63
N ARG A 57 -1.73 1.86 1.42
CA ARG A 57 -1.98 2.52 0.12
C ARG A 57 -0.79 3.38 -0.31
N THR A 58 -0.21 4.15 0.60
CA THR A 58 1.00 4.95 0.34
C THR A 58 2.18 4.07 -0.09
N ILE A 59 2.40 2.93 0.56
CA ILE A 59 3.48 2.00 0.20
C ILE A 59 3.25 1.40 -1.20
N ILE A 60 2.02 1.03 -1.53
CA ILE A 60 1.66 0.54 -2.86
C ILE A 60 1.98 1.61 -3.92
N ASN A 61 1.56 2.85 -3.70
CA ASN A 61 1.86 3.95 -4.60
C ASN A 61 3.36 4.17 -4.78
N PHE A 62 4.14 4.12 -3.69
CA PHE A 62 5.60 4.21 -3.79
C PHE A 62 6.21 3.08 -4.60
N LYS A 63 5.73 1.84 -4.45
CA LYS A 63 6.20 0.69 -5.24
C LYS A 63 5.90 0.90 -6.73
N TYR A 64 4.69 1.33 -7.09
CA TYR A 64 4.33 1.64 -8.47
C TYR A 64 5.17 2.77 -9.07
N LEU A 65 5.41 3.85 -8.30
CA LEU A 65 6.25 4.96 -8.76
C LEU A 65 7.71 4.52 -8.99
N ALA A 66 8.25 3.68 -8.10
CA ALA A 66 9.60 3.13 -8.25
C ALA A 66 9.70 2.23 -9.49
N GLU A 67 8.73 1.35 -9.73
CA GLU A 67 8.67 0.49 -10.91
C GLU A 67 8.55 1.31 -12.20
N LYS A 68 7.69 2.33 -12.22
CA LYS A 68 7.56 3.26 -13.35
C LYS A 68 8.88 3.97 -13.65
N ALA A 69 9.57 4.47 -12.61
CA ALA A 69 10.86 5.14 -12.76
C ALA A 69 11.94 4.21 -13.33
N GLN A 70 11.97 2.94 -12.90
CA GLN A 70 12.88 1.93 -13.45
C GLN A 70 12.58 1.64 -14.92
N ARG A 71 11.30 1.47 -15.28
CA ARG A 71 10.89 1.22 -16.67
C ARG A 71 11.24 2.37 -17.62
N LEU A 72 11.09 3.62 -17.17
CA LEU A 72 11.48 4.78 -17.96
C LEU A 72 13.00 4.84 -18.20
N ARG A 73 13.80 4.40 -17.22
CA ARG A 73 15.27 4.33 -17.38
C ARG A 73 15.70 3.28 -18.40
N THR A 74 15.06 2.12 -18.43
CA THR A 74 15.41 1.06 -19.39
C THR A 74 15.08 1.47 -20.82
N VAL A 75 13.91 2.07 -21.07
CA VAL A 75 13.50 2.56 -22.39
C VAL A 75 14.45 3.64 -22.92
N ASN A 76 14.88 4.56 -22.06
CA ASN A 76 15.82 5.61 -22.47
C ASN A 76 17.24 5.09 -22.75
N LYS A 77 17.62 3.94 -22.15
CA LYS A 77 18.91 3.30 -22.40
C LYS A 77 18.92 2.59 -23.76
N SER A 78 17.88 1.78 -24.05
CA SER A 78 17.76 1.10 -25.35
C SER A 78 17.69 2.10 -26.51
N ALA A 79 16.92 3.19 -26.36
CA ALA A 79 16.81 4.23 -27.38
C ALA A 79 18.12 5.01 -27.65
N LYS A 80 19.10 4.97 -26.74
CA LYS A 80 20.44 5.53 -26.97
C LYS A 80 21.38 4.54 -27.65
N GLU A 81 21.25 3.25 -27.32
CA GLU A 81 22.02 2.17 -27.95
C GLU A 81 21.62 2.01 -29.43
N ASP A 82 20.32 2.07 -29.74
CA ASP A 82 19.80 1.98 -31.11
C ASP A 82 20.26 3.14 -32.00
N LYS A 83 20.49 4.33 -31.43
CA LYS A 83 20.99 5.51 -32.17
C LYS A 83 22.50 5.47 -32.42
N ASN A 84 23.25 4.76 -31.57
CA ASN A 84 24.69 4.58 -31.76
C ASN A 84 25.02 3.41 -32.69
N ALA A 85 24.11 2.45 -32.89
CA ALA A 85 24.30 1.32 -33.81
C ALA A 85 24.06 1.65 -35.29
N VAL A 86 23.56 2.85 -35.60
CA VAL A 86 23.24 3.32 -36.97
C VAL A 86 24.28 4.34 -37.48
N ASN A 87 25.35 4.61 -36.72
CA ASN A 87 26.50 5.42 -37.13
C ASN A 87 27.75 4.56 -37.32
#